data_AF-H2ZVI5-F1
#
_entry.id   AF-H2ZVI5-F1
#
_cell.length_a   1.000
_cell.length_b   1.000
_cell.length_c   1.000
_cell.angle_alpha   90.00
_cell.angle_beta   90.00
_cell.angle_gamma   90.00
#
_symmetry.space_group_name_H-M   'P 1'
#
loop_
_entity.id
_entity.type
_entity.pdbx_description
1 polymer ?
#
loop_
_entity_poly.entity_id
_entity_poly.type
_entity_poly.pdbx_seq_one_letter_code
_entity_poly.pdbx_strand_id
1 'polypeptide(L)'
;LKKLECEDNLILQSWNELPLTYGTMQNVSFALLTMFGSTYMCEQAFSHLNHIKNNLRSRLTEDSLNACMKLNLTTYELDFKEIHKTMQQQKSH
;
A
#
# COMPACT_ATOMS: atom_id res chain seq x y z
N LEU A 1 -3.00 -6.28 2.77
CA LEU A 1 -3.57 -5.03 3.32
C LEU A 1 -4.56 -5.26 4.46
N LYS A 2 -5.67 -5.99 4.27
CA LYS A 2 -6.71 -6.21 5.32
C LYS A 2 -6.23 -6.72 6.70
N LYS A 3 -5.08 -7.41 6.76
CA LYS A 3 -4.54 -7.94 8.03
C LYS A 3 -3.79 -6.88 8.86
N LEU A 4 -3.27 -5.83 8.20
CA LEU A 4 -2.45 -4.79 8.83
C LEU A 4 -3.32 -3.65 9.41
N GLU A 5 -4.42 -3.31 8.73
CA GLU A 5 -5.37 -2.29 9.21
C GLU A 5 -6.05 -2.65 10.55
N CYS A 6 -6.08 -3.93 10.94
CA CYS A 6 -6.73 -4.37 12.18
C CYS A 6 -5.85 -4.13 13.42
N GLU A 7 -4.54 -4.38 13.33
CA GLU A 7 -3.61 -4.19 14.46
C GLU A 7 -3.26 -2.71 14.68
N ASP A 8 -3.12 -1.92 13.61
CA ASP A 8 -2.83 -0.49 13.70
C ASP A 8 -3.96 0.28 14.41
N ASN A 9 -5.22 -0.13 14.17
CA ASN A 9 -6.38 0.46 14.85
C ASN A 9 -6.37 0.19 16.36
N LEU A 10 -5.94 -1.00 16.80
CA LEU A 10 -5.86 -1.36 18.22
C LEU A 10 -4.79 -0.55 18.96
N ILE A 11 -3.64 -0.32 18.33
CA ILE A 11 -2.55 0.47 18.92
C ILE A 11 -2.98 1.94 19.06
N LEU A 12 -3.58 2.53 18.03
CA LEU A 12 -4.07 3.92 18.08
C LEU A 12 -5.19 4.09 19.12
N GLN A 13 -6.11 3.12 19.23
CA GLN A 13 -7.16 3.13 20.23
C GLN A 13 -6.56 3.06 21.65
N SER A 14 -5.56 2.20 21.87
CA SER A 14 -4.89 2.07 23.17
C SER A 14 -4.21 3.37 23.62
N TRP A 15 -3.59 4.11 22.70
CA TRP A 15 -3.01 5.42 23.00
C TRP A 15 -4.06 6.50 23.28
N ASN A 16 -5.22 6.43 22.63
CA ASN A 16 -6.34 7.36 22.84
C ASN A 16 -7.08 7.15 24.17
N GLU A 17 -7.05 5.93 24.73
CA GLU A 17 -7.67 5.61 26.02
C GLU A 17 -6.87 6.12 27.23
N LEU A 18 -5.63 6.58 27.04
CA LEU A 18 -4.80 7.10 28.13
C LEU A 18 -5.34 8.44 28.66
N PRO A 19 -5.23 8.68 29.98
CA PRO A 19 -5.67 9.94 30.58
C PRO A 19 -4.91 11.15 30.01
N LEU A 20 -5.61 12.29 29.86
CA LEU A 20 -5.06 13.56 29.35
C LEU A 20 -3.86 14.10 30.15
N THR A 21 -3.65 13.64 31.38
CA THR A 21 -2.45 13.90 32.17
C THR A 21 -1.16 13.45 31.48
N TYR A 22 -1.25 12.53 30.50
CA TYR A 22 -0.13 12.02 29.70
C TYR A 22 -0.09 12.59 28.27
N GLY A 23 -0.73 13.73 28.00
CA GLY A 23 -0.85 14.29 26.65
C GLY A 23 0.49 14.46 25.89
N THR A 24 1.57 14.84 26.60
CA THR A 24 2.91 14.91 25.98
C THR A 24 3.40 13.54 25.51
N MET A 25 3.17 12.49 26.31
CA MET A 25 3.56 11.12 25.96
C MET A 25 2.74 10.59 24.79
N GLN A 26 1.43 10.87 24.76
CA GLN A 26 0.57 10.55 23.62
C GLN A 26 1.08 11.20 22.32
N ASN A 27 1.39 12.50 22.35
CA ASN A 27 1.88 13.22 21.18
C ASN A 27 3.20 12.64 20.64
N VAL A 28 4.13 12.29 21.53
CA VAL A 28 5.40 11.65 21.14
C VAL A 28 5.14 10.27 20.53
N SER A 29 4.26 9.48 21.13
CA SER A 29 3.89 8.16 20.59
C SER A 29 3.27 8.26 19.21
N PHE A 30 2.32 9.19 18.97
CA PHE A 30 1.73 9.40 17.66
C PHE A 30 2.74 9.89 16.63
N ALA A 31 3.66 10.77 17.02
CA ALA A 31 4.74 11.23 16.14
C ALA A 31 5.65 10.07 15.72
N LEU A 32 6.04 9.20 16.66
CA LEU A 32 6.84 8.01 16.37
C LEU A 32 6.07 7.02 15.49
N LEU A 33 4.80 6.71 15.81
CA LEU A 33 3.97 5.85 14.98
C LEU A 33 3.85 6.37 13.55
N THR A 34 3.66 7.68 13.38
CA THR A 34 3.56 8.31 12.05
C THR A 34 4.89 8.24 11.30
N MET A 35 6.01 8.51 11.98
CA MET A 35 7.33 8.44 11.37
C MET A 35 7.66 7.01 10.94
N PHE A 36 7.51 6.03 11.82
CA PHE A 36 7.80 4.63 11.49
C PHE A 36 6.80 4.04 10.48
N GLY A 37 5.51 4.37 10.60
CA GLY A 37 4.49 3.94 9.66
C GLY A 37 4.75 4.47 8.25
N SER A 38 5.09 5.76 8.12
CA SER A 38 5.43 6.35 6.81
C SER A 38 6.71 5.77 6.22
N THR A 39 7.76 5.57 7.01
CA THR A 39 8.99 4.91 6.57
C THR A 39 8.72 3.49 6.08
N TYR A 40 7.95 2.70 6.84
CA TYR A 40 7.59 1.33 6.44
C TYR A 40 6.78 1.31 5.14
N MET A 41 5.80 2.20 4.98
CA MET A 41 5.04 2.33 3.73
C MET A 41 5.95 2.70 2.55
N CYS A 42 6.88 3.63 2.72
CA CYS A 42 7.84 4.02 1.71
C CYS A 42 8.79 2.87 1.34
N GLU A 43 9.30 2.13 2.32
CA GLU A 43 10.13 0.96 2.11
C GLU A 43 9.39 -0.15 1.37
N GLN A 44 8.13 -0.42 1.74
CA GLN A 44 7.31 -1.38 1.01
C GLN A 44 7.03 -0.93 -0.42
N ALA A 45 6.73 0.36 -0.63
CA ALA A 45 6.55 0.89 -1.98
C ALA A 45 7.83 0.73 -2.82
N PHE A 46 9.00 1.02 -2.25
CA PHE A 46 10.28 0.85 -2.93
C PHE A 46 10.61 -0.62 -3.21
N SER A 47 10.31 -1.52 -2.27
CA SER A 47 10.46 -2.97 -2.44
C SER A 47 9.56 -3.48 -3.56
N HIS A 48 8.30 -3.05 -3.60
CA HIS A 48 7.36 -3.37 -4.68
C HIS A 48 7.85 -2.84 -6.03
N LEU A 49 8.30 -1.58 -6.08
CA LEU A 49 8.89 -0.99 -7.28
C LEU A 49 10.09 -1.81 -7.78
N ASN A 50 10.98 -2.20 -6.87
CA ASN A 50 12.14 -3.03 -7.21
C ASN A 50 11.72 -4.42 -7.70
N HIS A 51 10.71 -5.04 -7.10
CA HIS A 51 10.19 -6.33 -7.53
C HIS A 51 9.57 -6.28 -8.93
N ILE A 52 8.77 -5.24 -9.22
CA ILE A 52 8.17 -4.99 -10.54
C ILE A 52 9.26 -4.72 -11.58
N LYS A 53 10.23 -3.85 -11.24
CA LYS A 53 11.34 -3.46 -12.12
C LYS A 53 12.30 -4.61 -12.41
N ASN A 54 12.50 -5.52 -11.45
CA ASN A 54 13.36 -6.69 -11.63
C ASN A 54 12.71 -7.76 -12.53
N ASN A 55 11.39 -7.98 -12.42
CA ASN A 55 10.66 -8.95 -13.26
C ASN A 55 10.43 -8.49 -14.71
N LEU A 56 10.33 -7.17 -14.97
CA LEU A 56 9.90 -6.63 -16.26
C LEU A 56 10.90 -5.64 -16.88
N ARG A 57 12.19 -5.86 -16.61
CA ARG A 57 13.35 -4.99 -16.93
C ARG A 57 13.41 -4.46 -18.37
N SER A 58 12.69 -5.06 -19.33
CA SER A 58 12.73 -4.70 -20.75
C SER A 58 11.46 -4.04 -21.31
N ARG A 59 10.36 -3.93 -20.56
CA ARG A 59 9.03 -3.63 -21.14
C ARG A 59 8.18 -2.56 -20.45
N LEU A 60 8.65 -1.96 -19.37
CA LEU A 60 7.85 -1.03 -18.56
C LEU A 60 8.19 0.43 -18.86
N THR A 61 7.30 1.10 -19.61
CA THR A 61 7.24 2.56 -19.70
C THR A 61 6.73 3.14 -18.38
N GLU A 62 7.10 4.38 -18.06
CA GLU A 62 6.73 5.09 -16.81
C GLU A 62 5.23 5.01 -16.48
N ASP A 63 4.37 5.05 -17.51
CA ASP A 63 2.91 4.92 -17.40
C ASP A 63 2.46 3.57 -16.84
N SER A 64 3.09 2.47 -17.26
CA SER A 64 2.75 1.13 -16.79
C SER A 64 3.20 0.89 -15.34
N LEU A 65 4.26 1.57 -14.89
CA LEU A 65 4.74 1.51 -13.51
C LEU A 65 3.79 2.27 -12.60
N ASN A 66 3.38 3.47 -13.03
CA ASN A 66 2.38 4.28 -12.36
C ASN A 66 1.03 3.54 -12.24
N ALA A 67 0.59 2.84 -13.30
CA ALA A 67 -0.61 2.02 -13.26
C ALA A 67 -0.49 0.86 -12.26
N CYS A 68 0.66 0.15 -12.22
CA CYS A 68 0.87 -0.96 -11.28
C CYS A 68 0.95 -0.48 -9.81
N MET A 69 1.56 0.66 -9.56
CA MET A 69 1.58 1.32 -8.25
C MET A 69 0.16 1.72 -7.82
N LYS A 70 -0.62 2.34 -8.71
CA LYS A 70 -2.03 2.67 -8.45
C LYS A 70 -2.84 1.43 -8.08
N LEU A 71 -2.73 0.35 -8.87
CA LEU A 71 -3.44 -0.90 -8.59
C LEU A 71 -3.07 -1.52 -7.23
N ASN A 72 -1.80 -1.43 -6.81
CA ASN A 72 -1.35 -1.94 -5.51
C ASN A 72 -1.79 -1.06 -4.33
N LEU A 73 -1.85 0.25 -4.53
CA LEU A 73 -2.20 1.22 -3.49
C LEU A 73 -3.70 1.44 -3.35
N THR A 74 -4.48 1.13 -4.38
CA THR A 74 -5.94 1.15 -4.32
C THR A 74 -6.48 -0.19 -3.86
N THR A 75 -7.55 -0.20 -3.07
CA THR A 75 -8.35 -1.40 -2.71
C THR A 75 -9.19 -1.93 -3.88
N TYR A 76 -8.90 -1.52 -5.11
CA TYR A 76 -9.62 -1.94 -6.31
C TYR A 76 -9.37 -3.43 -6.54
N GLU A 77 -10.36 -4.27 -6.22
CA GLU A 77 -10.35 -5.68 -6.64
C GLU A 77 -10.44 -5.70 -8.16
N LEU A 78 -9.32 -6.08 -8.80
CA LEU A 78 -9.29 -6.34 -10.23
C LEU A 78 -10.33 -7.43 -10.54
N ASP A 79 -11.40 -7.05 -11.24
CA ASP A 79 -12.35 -8.03 -11.78
C ASP A 79 -11.68 -8.80 -12.92
N PHE A 80 -10.96 -9.86 -12.53
CA PHE A 80 -10.26 -10.75 -13.45
C PHE A 80 -11.19 -11.37 -14.49
N LYS A 81 -12.51 -11.47 -14.21
CA LYS A 81 -13.47 -12.04 -15.18
C LYS A 81 -13.67 -11.12 -16.37
N GLU A 82 -13.77 -9.81 -16.14
CA GLU A 82 -13.93 -8.82 -17.22
C GLU A 82 -12.64 -8.64 -18.03
N ILE A 83 -11.47 -8.63 -17.37
CA ILE A 83 -10.16 -8.56 -18.05
C ILE A 83 -9.93 -9.79 -18.94
N HIS A 84 -10.25 -10.99 -18.45
CA HIS A 84 -10.11 -12.23 -19.23
C HIS A 84 -10.99 -12.22 -20.49
N LYS A 85 -12.18 -11.62 -20.40
CA LYS A 85 -13.14 -11.51 -21.51
C LYS A 85 -12.68 -10.52 -22.59
N THR A 86 -11.98 -9.46 -22.22
CA THR A 86 -11.42 -8.46 -23.17
C THR A 86 -10.11 -8.92 -23.80
N MET A 87 -9.24 -9.64 -23.07
CA MET A 87 -7.97 -10.15 -23.61
C MET A 87 -8.15 -11.24 -24.67
N GLN A 88 -9.18 -12.08 -24.56
CA GLN A 88 -9.50 -13.14 -25.54
C GLN A 88 -9.98 -12.59 -26.90
N GLN A 89 -10.27 -11.30 -27.03
CA GLN A 89 -10.81 -10.72 -28.27
C GLN A 89 -9.74 -10.18 -29.23
N GLN A 90 -8.45 -10.19 -28.86
CA GLN A 90 -7.40 -9.90 -29.85
C GLN A 90 -7.13 -11.12 -30.72
N LYS A 91 -7.93 -11.29 -31.77
CA LYS A 91 -7.52 -12.10 -32.92
C LYS A 91 -6.37 -11.40 -33.63
N SER A 92 -5.20 -12.04 -33.63
CA SER A 92 -4.14 -11.69 -34.58
C SER A 92 -4.65 -11.92 -35.99
N HIS A 93 -4.42 -10.93 -36.87
CA HIS A 93 -4.43 -11.12 -38.31
C HIS A 93 -3.16 -11.82 -38.76
#